data_AF-A0A0P0V3B8-F1
#
_entry.id   AF-A0A0P0V3B8-F1
#
_cell.length_a   1.000
_cell.length_b   1.000
_cell.length_c   1.000
_cell.angle_alpha   90.00
_cell.angle_beta   90.00
_cell.angle_gamma   90.00
#
_symmetry.space_group_name_H-M   'P 1'
#
loop_
_entity.id
_entity.type
_entity.pdbx_description
1 polymer ?
#
loop_
_entity_poly.entity_id
_entity_poly.type
_entity_poly.pdbx_seq_one_letter_code
_entity_poly.pdbx_strand_id
1 'polypeptide(L)' 'MSSVTIIVAYLMKKHQMSLENALSLVRSKRPQVAPNEGFMSQLENFEKSMQVEQERKLMQPVQN' A
#
# COMPACT_ATOMS: atom_id res chain seq x y z
N MET A 1 12.55 -1.58 11.49
CA MET A 1 11.74 -2.05 10.34
C MET A 1 10.33 -1.45 10.33
N SER A 2 9.68 -1.19 11.47
CA SER A 2 8.28 -0.74 11.54
C SER A 2 7.96 0.61 10.85
N SER A 3 8.90 1.56 10.78
CA SER A 3 8.67 2.85 10.11
C SER A 3 8.56 2.73 8.59
N VAL A 4 9.28 1.78 7.97
CA VAL A 4 9.22 1.56 6.52
C VAL A 4 7.83 1.03 6.12
N THR A 5 7.30 0.07 6.86
CA THR A 5 5.97 -0.51 6.63
C THR A 5 4.89 0.57 6.67
N ILE A 6 4.95 1.48 7.64
CA ILE A 6 3.99 2.59 7.77
C ILE A 6 4.10 3.56 6.58
N ILE A 7 5.33 3.92 6.18
CA ILE A 7 5.55 4.81 5.03
C ILE A 7 5.01 4.17 3.74
N VAL A 8 5.28 2.88 3.51
CA VAL A 8 4.79 2.15 2.34
C VAL A 8 3.27 2.11 2.34
N ALA A 9 2.64 1.72 3.45
CA ALA A 9 1.17 1.69 3.57
C ALA A 9 0.54 3.09 3.38
N TYR A 10 1.19 4.14 3.89
CA TYR A 10 0.75 5.52 3.67
C TYR A 10 0.79 5.90 2.19
N LEU A 11 1.91 5.61 1.51
CA LEU A 11 2.05 5.90 0.08
C LEU A 11 0.99 5.17 -0.74
N MET A 12 0.78 3.88 -0.45
CA MET A 12 -0.25 3.10 -1.13
C MET A 12 -1.64 3.72 -0.96
N LYS A 13 -2.04 4.05 0.28
CA LYS A 13 -3.37 4.60 0.56
C LYS A 13 -3.56 6.03 0.06
N LYS A 14 -2.64 6.93 0.40
CA LYS A 14 -2.79 8.37 0.12
C LYS A 14 -2.55 8.69 -1.35
N HIS A 15 -1.66 7.97 -2.02
CA HIS A 15 -1.28 8.22 -3.41
C HIS A 15 -1.73 7.13 -4.38
N GLN A 16 -2.56 6.18 -3.94
CA GLN A 16 -3.07 5.08 -4.77
C GLN A 16 -1.95 4.29 -5.47
N MET A 17 -0.80 4.14 -4.81
CA MET A 17 0.31 3.36 -5.33
C MET A 17 0.09 1.87 -5.07
N SER A 18 0.56 1.03 -6.01
CA SER A 18 0.76 -0.38 -5.71
C SER A 18 1.86 -0.57 -4.67
N LEU A 19 1.87 -1.73 -4.00
CA LEU A 19 2.93 -2.12 -3.08
C LEU A 19 4.30 -2.03 -3.74
N GLU A 20 4.42 -2.53 -4.98
CA GLU A 20 5.65 -2.49 -5.76
C GLU A 20 6.13 -1.05 -5.99
N ASN A 21 5.24 -0.17 -6.44
CA ASN A 21 5.58 1.23 -6.71
C ASN A 21 5.98 1.97 -5.43
N ALA A 22 5.25 1.75 -4.33
CA ALA A 22 5.58 2.34 -3.04
C ALA A 22 6.93 1.85 -2.51
N LEU A 23 7.23 0.54 -2.62
CA LEU A 23 8.52 -0.03 -2.22
C LEU A 23 9.66 0.48 -3.10
N SER A 24 9.46 0.55 -4.41
CA SER A 24 10.44 1.08 -5.36
C SER A 24 10.80 2.54 -5.02
N LEU A 25 9.79 3.37 -4.74
CA LEU A 25 10.00 4.76 -4.32
C LEU A 25 10.81 4.84 -3.02
N VAL A 26 10.45 4.07 -1.99
CA VAL A 26 11.19 4.07 -0.72
C VAL A 26 12.62 3.56 -0.93
N ARG A 27 12.84 2.50 -1.72
CA ARG A 27 14.17 1.96 -2.05
C ARG A 27 15.03 2.98 -2.80
N SER A 28 14.45 3.80 -3.67
CA SER A 28 15.17 4.87 -4.38
C SER A 28 15.78 5.91 -3.44
N LYS A 29 15.19 6.10 -2.24
CA LYS A 29 15.68 7.04 -1.21
C LYS A 29 16.50 6.34 -0.13
N ARG A 30 16.23 5.06 0.12
CA ARG A 30 16.91 4.26 1.13
C ARG A 30 17.08 2.81 0.65
N PRO A 31 18.15 2.50 -0.10
CA PRO A 31 18.33 1.18 -0.73
C PRO A 31 18.34 -0.01 0.25
N GLN A 32 18.75 0.23 1.50
CA GLN A 32 18.84 -0.80 2.54
C GLN A 32 17.49 -1.19 3.17
N VAL A 33 16.36 -0.66 2.67
CA VAL A 33 15.04 -1.05 3.17
C VAL A 33 14.59 -2.37 2.54
N ALA A 34 14.34 -3.35 3.39
CA ALA A 34 13.60 -4.55 3.06
C ALA A 34 12.68 -4.84 4.24
N PRO A 35 11.35 -4.76 4.11
CA PRO A 35 10.47 -5.33 5.11
C PRO A 35 10.77 -6.82 5.26
N ASN A 36 10.60 -7.37 6.47
CA ASN A 36 10.63 -8.83 6.62
C ASN A 36 9.40 -9.47 5.95
N GLU A 37 9.44 -10.78 5.76
CA GLU A 37 8.37 -11.53 5.07
C GLU A 37 6.99 -11.31 5.72
N GLY A 38 6.91 -11.29 7.05
CA GLY A 38 5.64 -11.04 7.75
C GLY A 38 5.04 -9.67 7.44
N PHE A 39 5.85 -8.61 7.41
CA PHE A 39 5.39 -7.28 7.02
C PHE A 39 5.09 -7.18 5.53
N MET A 40 5.84 -7.88 4.67
CA MET A 40 5.52 -7.98 3.24
C MET A 40 4.13 -8.58 3.03
N SER A 41 3.82 -9.71 3.68
CA SER A 41 2.50 -10.33 3.59
C SER A 41 1.38 -9.42 4.13
N GLN A 42 1.64 -8.66 5.19
CA GLN A 42 0.69 -7.67 5.69
C GLN A 42 0.43 -6.55 4.67
N LEU A 43 1.47 -6.08 3.98
CA LEU A 43 1.35 -5.05 2.94
C LEU A 43 0.61 -5.57 1.69
N GLU A 44 0.84 -6.82 1.29
CA GLU A 44 0.12 -7.46 0.18
C GLU A 44 -1.38 -7.61 0.50
N ASN A 45 -1.71 -8.03 1.73
CA ASN A 45 -3.10 -8.10 2.16
C ASN A 45 -3.76 -6.72 2.26
N PHE A 46 -2.98 -5.70 2.63
CA PHE A 46 -3.45 -4.32 2.64
C PHE A 46 -3.73 -3.79 1.23
N GLU A 47 -2.91 -4.12 0.24
CA GLU A 47 -3.18 -3.77 -1.16
C GLU A 47 -4.51 -4.35 -1.66
N LYS A 48 -4.74 -5.64 -1.40
CA LYS A 48 -5.99 -6.33 -1.77
C LYS A 48 -7.22 -5.71 -1.09
N SER A 49 -7.12 -5.35 0.20
CA SER A 49 -8.24 -4.75 0.90
C SER A 49 -8.60 -3.36 0.37
N MET A 50 -7.60 -2.58 -0.07
CA MET A 50 -7.86 -1.29 -0.72
C MET A 50 -8.52 -1.43 -2.08
N GLN A 51 -8.16 -2.44 -2.88
CA GLN A 51 -8.83 -2.73 -4.15
C GLN A 51 -10.32 -3.02 -3.93
N VAL A 52 -10.65 -3.88 -2.96
CA VAL A 52 -12.04 -4.17 -2.58
C VAL A 52 -12.76 -2.91 -2.08
N GLU A 53 -12.09 -2.05 -1.30
CA GLU A 53 -12.67 -0.78 -0.84
C GLU A 53 -12.94 0.17 -2.02
N GLN A 54 -12.03 0.25 -2.99
CA GLN A 54 -12.18 1.07 -4.20
C GLN A 54 -13.32 0.58 -5.09
N GLU A 55 -13.41 -0.74 -5.31
CA GLU A 55 -14.52 -1.36 -6.04
C GLU A 55 -15.86 -1.08 -5.37
N ARG A 56 -15.93 -1.22 -4.03
CA ARG A 56 -17.13 -0.88 -3.27
C ARG A 56 -17.52 0.58 -3.40
N LYS A 57 -16.56 1.51 -3.46
CA LYS A 57 -16.83 2.94 -3.68
C LYS A 57 -17.37 3.19 -5.09
N LEU A 58 -16.90 2.46 -6.09
CA LEU A 58 -17.37 2.58 -7.46
C LEU A 58 -18.77 1.98 -7.67
N MET A 59 -19.08 0.90 -6.94
CA MET A 59 -20.38 0.20 -7.03
C MET A 59 -21.49 0.83 -6.19
N GLN A 60 -21.19 1.81 -5.32
CA GLN A 60 -22.24 2.53 -4.60
C GLN A 60 -22.97 3.47 -5.56
N PRO A 61 -24.31 3.35 -5.73
CA PRO A 61 -25.05 4.28 -6.57
C PRO A 61 -24.83 5.68 -6.02
N VAL A 62 -24.41 6.61 -6.90
CA VAL A 62 -24.36 8.04 -6.58
C VAL A 62 -25.77 8.41 -6.14
N GLN A 63 -25.97 8.57 -4.84
CA GLN A 63 -27.19 9.15 -4.31
C GLN A 63 -27.15 10.63 -4.71
N ASN A 64 -27.82 10.95 -5.83
CA ASN A 64 -28.18 12.30 -6.23
C ASN A 64 -29.29 12.84 -5.32
#